data_AF-A0A1S8XNZ0-F1
#
_entry.id   AF-A0A1S8XNZ0-F1
#
_cell.length_a   1.000
_cell.length_b   1.000
_cell.length_c   1.000
_cell.angle_alpha   90.00
_cell.angle_beta   90.00
_cell.angle_gamma   90.00
#
_symmetry.space_group_name_H-M   'P 1'
#
loop_
_entity.id
_entity.type
_entity.pdbx_description
1 polymer ?
#
loop_
_entity_poly.entity_id
_entity_poly.type
_entity_poly.pdbx_seq_one_letter_code
_entity_poly.pdbx_strand_id
1 'polypeptide(L)'
;MPHLDLIGRWIAATTGRTLDQHAADPLPTAAHLPEAASTLRHLRTELLLTVDQLRTLLINADDLTGPVGAVTGTLETIADLAREYHQARDRVDTLIGDTARAAYAQAHPGRMVQRRYVNPGDTVLVVLPHTDACRRQHLAGQRAHIKVGTSDAGLRPPGSANPLRLSHADAGIYRDPTEDRLYILQATADAATAGR
;
A
#
# COMPACT_ATOMS: atom_id res chain seq x y z
N MET A 1 1.98 0.44 -18.68
CA MET A 1 0.91 -0.55 -18.95
C MET A 1 -0.29 -0.30 -18.05
N PRO A 2 -1.44 0.15 -18.59
CA PRO A 2 -2.62 0.51 -17.81
C PRO A 2 -3.32 -0.68 -17.12
N HIS A 3 -2.93 -1.95 -17.35
CA HIS A 3 -3.57 -3.10 -16.69
C HIS A 3 -3.04 -3.39 -15.28
N LEU A 4 -1.90 -2.83 -14.87
CA LEU A 4 -1.21 -3.22 -13.62
C LEU A 4 -1.84 -2.66 -12.33
N ASP A 5 -2.51 -1.51 -12.37
CA ASP A 5 -3.16 -0.92 -11.18
C ASP A 5 -4.70 -1.02 -11.18
N LEU A 6 -5.21 -2.25 -11.34
CA LEU A 6 -6.66 -2.51 -11.32
C LEU A 6 -7.33 -2.06 -10.02
N ILE A 7 -6.68 -2.29 -8.88
CA ILE A 7 -7.23 -1.94 -7.56
C ILE A 7 -7.26 -0.43 -7.36
N GLY A 8 -6.18 0.29 -7.70
CA GLY A 8 -6.18 1.76 -7.61
C GLY A 8 -7.24 2.39 -8.51
N ARG A 9 -7.46 1.86 -9.72
CA ARG A 9 -8.56 2.31 -10.60
C ARG A 9 -9.94 2.02 -10.04
N TRP A 10 -10.15 0.84 -9.48
CA TRP A 10 -11.42 0.49 -8.85
C TRP A 10 -11.74 1.43 -7.68
N ILE A 11 -10.75 1.71 -6.82
CA ILE A 11 -10.90 2.68 -5.71
C ILE A 11 -11.20 4.07 -6.26
N ALA A 12 -10.50 4.51 -7.31
CA ALA A 12 -10.73 5.81 -7.93
C ALA A 12 -12.12 5.93 -8.56
N ALA A 13 -12.60 4.89 -9.25
CA ALA A 13 -13.95 4.85 -9.80
C ALA A 13 -15.02 4.88 -8.70
N THR A 14 -14.75 4.24 -7.56
CA THR A 14 -15.72 4.12 -6.45
C THR A 14 -15.76 5.40 -5.60
N THR A 15 -14.63 6.07 -5.42
CA THR A 15 -14.50 7.22 -4.49
C THR A 15 -14.35 8.57 -5.18
N GLY A 16 -14.17 8.59 -6.50
CA GLY A 16 -13.84 9.79 -7.28
C GLY A 16 -12.42 10.32 -7.04
N ARG A 17 -11.55 9.56 -6.36
CA ARG A 17 -10.21 9.99 -5.91
C ARG A 17 -9.18 8.89 -6.03
N THR A 18 -7.98 9.26 -6.41
CA THR A 18 -6.84 8.33 -6.47
C THR A 18 -6.39 7.90 -5.06
N LEU A 19 -5.73 6.74 -4.97
CA LEU A 19 -5.12 6.27 -3.72
C LEU A 19 -4.16 7.30 -3.12
N ASP A 20 -3.37 7.97 -3.95
CA ASP A 20 -2.42 8.99 -3.50
C ASP A 20 -3.12 10.20 -2.87
N GLN A 21 -4.29 10.59 -3.39
CA GLN A 21 -5.09 11.66 -2.78
C GLN A 21 -5.63 11.26 -1.41
N HIS A 22 -6.12 10.03 -1.24
CA HIS A 22 -6.55 9.52 0.08
C HIS A 22 -5.39 9.41 1.05
N ALA A 23 -4.22 8.96 0.58
CA ALA A 23 -3.02 8.82 1.41
C ALA A 23 -2.55 10.14 2.05
N ALA A 24 -2.84 11.27 1.40
CA ALA A 24 -2.52 12.61 1.89
C ALA A 24 -3.61 13.20 2.83
N ASP A 25 -4.77 12.55 2.96
CA ASP A 25 -5.83 13.02 3.85
C ASP A 25 -5.46 12.76 5.32
N PRO A 26 -5.75 13.69 6.25
CA PRO A 26 -5.36 13.60 7.65
C PRO A 26 -6.28 12.68 8.48
N LEU A 27 -6.67 11.54 7.92
CA LEU A 27 -7.60 10.58 8.52
C LEU A 27 -6.97 9.19 8.58
N PRO A 28 -7.15 8.44 9.69
CA PRO A 28 -6.64 7.07 9.79
C PRO A 28 -7.20 6.16 8.69
N THR A 29 -8.51 6.25 8.42
CA THR A 29 -9.15 5.42 7.39
C THR A 29 -8.63 5.70 5.99
N ALA A 30 -8.26 6.95 5.70
CA ALA A 30 -7.61 7.32 4.44
C ALA A 30 -6.14 6.85 4.39
N ALA A 31 -5.41 7.02 5.50
CA ALA A 31 -4.01 6.62 5.64
C ALA A 31 -3.78 5.10 5.50
N HIS A 32 -4.74 4.27 5.92
CA HIS A 32 -4.66 2.80 5.78
C HIS A 32 -5.07 2.28 4.40
N LEU A 33 -5.68 3.11 3.55
CA LEU A 33 -6.19 2.67 2.25
C LEU A 33 -5.09 2.20 1.27
N PRO A 34 -3.91 2.87 1.17
CA PRO A 34 -2.82 2.41 0.32
C PRO A 34 -2.28 1.03 0.71
N GLU A 35 -2.09 0.80 2.01
CA GLU A 35 -1.62 -0.48 2.54
C GLU A 35 -2.66 -1.59 2.27
N ALA A 36 -3.93 -1.35 2.58
CA ALA A 36 -5.00 -2.31 2.32
C ALA A 36 -5.10 -2.65 0.82
N ALA A 37 -4.96 -1.65 -0.06
CA ALA A 37 -4.92 -1.87 -1.51
C ALA A 37 -3.69 -2.68 -1.96
N SER A 38 -2.53 -2.48 -1.32
CA SER A 38 -1.33 -3.26 -1.57
C SER A 38 -1.50 -4.71 -1.17
N THR A 39 -2.05 -4.98 0.02
CA THR A 39 -2.35 -6.33 0.51
C THR A 39 -3.33 -7.05 -0.42
N LEU A 40 -4.41 -6.38 -0.83
CA LEU A 40 -5.38 -6.94 -1.78
C LEU A 40 -4.73 -7.28 -3.14
N ARG A 41 -3.79 -6.45 -3.60
CA ARG A 41 -3.04 -6.70 -4.84
C ARG A 41 -2.15 -7.92 -4.72
N HIS A 42 -1.40 -8.01 -3.62
CA HIS A 42 -0.52 -9.14 -3.35
C HIS A 42 -1.30 -10.45 -3.32
N LEU A 43 -2.37 -10.53 -2.52
CA LEU A 43 -3.22 -11.73 -2.42
C LEU A 43 -3.85 -12.12 -3.75
N ARG A 44 -4.27 -11.14 -4.56
CA ARG A 44 -4.78 -11.41 -5.91
C ARG A 44 -3.70 -12.02 -6.80
N THR A 45 -2.47 -11.52 -6.73
CA THR A 45 -1.35 -12.06 -7.51
C THR A 45 -1.01 -13.48 -7.06
N GLU A 46 -0.86 -13.72 -5.76
CA GLU A 46 -0.58 -15.06 -5.23
C GLU A 46 -1.67 -16.05 -5.66
N LEU A 47 -2.95 -15.69 -5.49
CA LEU A 47 -4.06 -16.55 -5.91
C LEU A 47 -4.01 -16.90 -7.40
N LEU A 48 -3.69 -15.93 -8.27
CA LEU A 48 -3.56 -16.17 -9.70
C LEU A 48 -2.38 -17.09 -10.03
N LEU A 49 -1.24 -16.89 -9.36
CA LEU A 49 -0.05 -17.73 -9.53
C LEU A 49 -0.30 -19.17 -9.08
N THR A 50 -0.94 -19.37 -7.92
CA THR A 50 -1.25 -20.71 -7.41
C THR A 50 -2.27 -21.44 -8.29
N VAL A 51 -3.27 -20.72 -8.83
CA VAL A 51 -4.20 -21.31 -9.81
C VAL A 51 -3.49 -21.71 -11.09
N ASP A 52 -2.54 -20.91 -11.58
CA ASP A 52 -1.76 -21.25 -12.77
C ASP A 52 -0.82 -22.44 -12.52
N GLN A 53 -0.26 -22.54 -11.31
CA GLN A 53 0.50 -23.71 -10.88
C GLN A 53 -0.35 -24.98 -10.89
N LEU A 54 -1.57 -24.94 -10.32
CA LEU A 54 -2.49 -26.08 -10.37
C LEU A 54 -2.81 -26.46 -11.83
N ARG A 55 -3.12 -25.47 -12.66
CA ARG A 55 -3.40 -25.69 -14.08
C ARG A 55 -2.21 -26.37 -14.77
N THR A 56 -1.00 -25.93 -14.50
CA THR A 56 0.23 -26.48 -15.07
C THR A 56 0.43 -27.93 -14.65
N LEU A 57 0.26 -28.24 -13.36
CA LEU A 57 0.34 -29.61 -12.84
C LEU A 57 -0.59 -30.57 -13.58
N LEU A 58 -1.86 -30.16 -13.76
CA LEU A 58 -2.88 -30.99 -14.41
C LEU A 58 -2.67 -31.14 -15.93
N ILE A 59 -2.23 -30.08 -16.61
CA ILE A 59 -1.97 -30.12 -18.06
C ILE A 59 -0.79 -31.04 -18.38
N ASN A 60 0.25 -31.01 -17.55
CA ASN A 60 1.45 -31.81 -17.75
C ASN A 60 1.27 -33.28 -17.29
N ALA A 61 0.14 -33.62 -16.68
CA ALA A 61 -0.07 -34.89 -15.99
C ALA A 61 0.98 -35.16 -14.89
N ASP A 62 1.55 -34.10 -14.32
CA ASP A 62 2.51 -34.18 -13.21
C ASP A 62 1.82 -34.74 -11.95
N ASP A 63 0.50 -34.56 -11.84
CA ASP A 63 -0.33 -35.17 -10.81
C ASP A 63 -0.39 -36.70 -10.89
N LEU A 64 -0.23 -37.29 -12.08
CA LEU A 64 -0.26 -38.75 -12.28
C LEU A 64 1.05 -39.45 -11.92
N THR A 65 2.15 -38.69 -11.85
CA THR A 65 3.49 -39.23 -11.56
C THR A 65 4.04 -38.73 -10.22
N GLY A 66 3.49 -37.62 -9.72
CA GLY A 66 3.83 -37.02 -8.44
C GLY A 66 3.09 -37.63 -7.24
N PRO A 67 3.38 -37.13 -6.03
CA PRO A 67 2.66 -37.53 -4.83
C PRO A 67 1.20 -37.05 -4.89
N VAL A 68 0.27 -37.90 -4.43
CA VAL A 68 -1.18 -37.60 -4.36
C VAL A 68 -1.47 -36.25 -3.68
N GLY A 69 -0.64 -35.85 -2.72
CA GLY A 69 -0.77 -34.59 -1.98
C GLY A 69 -0.47 -33.32 -2.79
N ALA A 70 0.13 -33.41 -3.98
CA ALA A 70 0.48 -32.24 -4.78
C ALA A 70 -0.77 -31.45 -5.23
N VAL A 71 -1.81 -32.16 -5.67
CA VAL A 71 -3.07 -31.53 -6.09
C VAL A 71 -3.86 -31.04 -4.87
N THR A 72 -4.03 -31.88 -3.85
CA THR A 72 -4.83 -31.52 -2.67
C THR A 72 -4.22 -30.37 -1.89
N GLY A 73 -2.89 -30.35 -1.69
CA GLY A 73 -2.20 -29.26 -1.02
C GLY A 73 -2.25 -27.94 -1.80
N THR A 74 -2.20 -28.00 -3.14
CA THR A 74 -2.36 -26.79 -3.97
C THR A 74 -3.80 -26.25 -3.87
N LEU A 75 -4.81 -27.13 -3.86
CA LEU A 75 -6.22 -26.74 -3.67
C LEU A 75 -6.48 -26.12 -2.29
N GLU A 76 -5.90 -26.67 -1.23
CA GLU A 76 -5.95 -26.11 0.12
C GLU A 76 -5.35 -24.70 0.14
N THR A 77 -4.18 -24.51 -0.48
CA THR A 77 -3.53 -23.20 -0.59
C THR A 77 -4.40 -22.19 -1.34
N ILE A 78 -5.06 -22.61 -2.43
CA ILE A 78 -6.01 -21.75 -3.17
C ILE A 78 -7.19 -21.35 -2.29
N ALA A 79 -7.74 -22.27 -1.51
CA ALA A 79 -8.87 -22.00 -0.62
C ALA A 79 -8.49 -20.98 0.47
N ASP A 80 -7.31 -21.11 1.06
CA ASP A 80 -6.79 -20.16 2.03
C ASP A 80 -6.53 -18.78 1.44
N LEU A 81 -5.87 -18.70 0.28
CA LEU A 81 -5.64 -17.45 -0.43
C LEU A 81 -6.96 -16.77 -0.84
N ALA A 82 -7.97 -17.54 -1.26
CA ALA A 82 -9.29 -17.01 -1.59
C ALA A 82 -9.99 -16.40 -0.37
N ARG A 83 -9.90 -17.06 0.80
CA ARG A 83 -10.42 -16.55 2.08
C ARG A 83 -9.70 -15.27 2.48
N GLU A 84 -8.38 -15.23 2.41
CA GLU A 84 -7.59 -14.04 2.74
C GLU A 84 -7.85 -12.89 1.77
N TYR A 85 -7.96 -13.18 0.47
CA TYR A 85 -8.34 -12.20 -0.54
C TYR A 85 -9.71 -11.58 -0.24
N HIS A 86 -10.70 -12.40 0.15
CA HIS A 86 -12.01 -11.91 0.55
C HIS A 86 -11.92 -10.97 1.76
N GLN A 87 -11.19 -11.36 2.80
CA GLN A 87 -11.00 -10.54 3.99
C GLN A 87 -10.29 -9.21 3.67
N ALA A 88 -9.26 -9.24 2.81
CA ALA A 88 -8.57 -8.04 2.36
C ALA A 88 -9.50 -7.13 1.53
N ARG A 89 -10.41 -7.71 0.74
CA ARG A 89 -11.42 -6.96 -0.01
C ARG A 89 -12.41 -6.29 0.94
N ASP A 90 -12.97 -7.04 1.88
CA ASP A 90 -13.90 -6.51 2.90
C ASP A 90 -13.24 -5.36 3.69
N ARG A 91 -11.95 -5.49 3.98
CA ARG A 91 -11.17 -4.44 4.64
C ARG A 91 -11.11 -3.16 3.80
N VAL A 92 -10.86 -3.26 2.49
CA VAL A 92 -10.87 -2.09 1.60
C VAL A 92 -12.27 -1.51 1.48
N ASP A 93 -13.31 -2.35 1.33
CA ASP A 93 -14.70 -1.92 1.27
C ASP A 93 -15.11 -1.17 2.54
N THR A 94 -14.66 -1.63 3.71
CA THR A 94 -14.88 -0.94 5.00
C THR A 94 -14.23 0.45 5.02
N LEU A 95 -13.00 0.59 4.51
CA LEU A 95 -12.32 1.89 4.44
C LEU A 95 -12.97 2.84 3.44
N ILE A 96 -13.43 2.31 2.30
CA ILE A 96 -14.18 3.07 1.31
C ILE A 96 -15.54 3.50 1.88
N GLY A 97 -16.22 2.63 2.62
CA GLY A 97 -17.52 2.90 3.24
C GLY A 97 -17.48 3.81 4.46
N ASP A 98 -16.28 4.13 4.99
CA ASP A 98 -16.13 4.98 6.16
C ASP A 98 -16.71 6.39 5.93
N THR A 99 -17.68 6.76 6.78
CA THR A 99 -18.45 8.01 6.64
C THR A 99 -17.62 9.24 6.94
N ALA A 100 -16.68 9.16 7.89
CA ALA A 100 -15.78 10.26 8.21
C ALA A 100 -14.83 10.57 7.04
N ARG A 101 -14.26 9.53 6.41
CA ARG A 101 -13.49 9.66 5.17
C ARG A 101 -14.31 10.28 4.05
N ALA A 102 -15.53 9.79 3.83
CA ALA A 102 -16.41 10.29 2.79
C ALA A 102 -16.77 11.77 3.00
N ALA A 103 -17.14 12.16 4.22
CA ALA A 103 -17.45 13.55 4.57
C ALA A 103 -16.23 14.47 4.39
N TYR A 104 -15.04 14.03 4.82
CA TYR A 104 -13.81 14.80 4.62
C TYR A 104 -13.49 14.97 3.12
N ALA A 105 -13.65 13.91 2.34
CA ALA A 105 -13.47 13.94 0.90
C ALA A 105 -14.48 14.83 0.17
N GLN A 106 -15.68 15.02 0.70
CA GLN A 106 -16.63 15.99 0.14
C GLN A 106 -16.22 17.43 0.46
N ALA A 107 -15.73 17.67 1.68
CA ALA A 107 -15.37 19.02 2.14
C ALA A 107 -14.01 19.54 1.59
N HIS A 108 -13.08 18.64 1.23
CA HIS A 108 -11.71 19.02 0.86
C HIS A 108 -11.35 18.49 -0.52
N PRO A 109 -11.63 19.18 -1.64
CA PRO A 109 -11.32 18.68 -2.99
C PRO A 109 -9.87 18.20 -3.05
N GLY A 110 -9.68 16.93 -3.42
CA GLY A 110 -8.43 16.19 -3.22
C GLY A 110 -7.24 16.97 -3.75
N ARG A 111 -6.28 17.28 -2.88
CA ARG A 111 -5.09 18.06 -3.25
C ARG A 111 -4.37 17.37 -4.41
N MET A 112 -3.88 18.15 -5.36
CA MET A 112 -2.95 17.60 -6.35
C MET A 112 -1.67 17.18 -5.61
N VAL A 113 -1.40 15.88 -5.63
CA VAL A 113 -0.20 15.28 -5.06
C VAL A 113 0.63 14.72 -6.20
N GLN A 114 1.95 14.86 -6.09
CA GLN A 114 2.91 14.32 -7.05
C GLN A 114 3.73 13.22 -6.38
N ARG A 115 3.96 12.12 -7.12
CA ARG A 115 4.89 11.08 -6.72
C ARG A 115 6.32 11.57 -6.97
N ARG A 116 7.14 11.55 -5.93
CA ARG A 116 8.60 11.68 -6.04
C ARG A 116 9.22 10.34 -5.73
N TYR A 117 9.84 9.70 -6.72
CA TYR A 117 10.54 8.44 -6.53
C TYR A 117 11.79 8.62 -5.66
N VAL A 118 12.04 7.65 -4.80
CA VAL A 118 13.12 7.64 -3.82
C VAL A 118 13.79 6.26 -3.81
N ASN A 119 15.04 6.20 -3.40
CA ASN A 119 15.82 4.96 -3.32
C ASN A 119 16.20 4.64 -1.87
N PRO A 120 16.42 3.36 -1.53
CA PRO A 120 17.07 3.00 -0.29
C PRO A 120 18.41 3.73 -0.12
N GLY A 121 18.64 4.33 1.05
CA GLY A 121 19.78 5.18 1.35
C GLY A 121 19.45 6.68 1.36
N ASP A 122 18.40 7.11 0.66
CA ASP A 122 17.99 8.51 0.60
C ASP A 122 17.48 9.00 1.96
N THR A 123 17.68 10.30 2.25
CA THR A 123 17.01 10.99 3.36
C THR A 123 16.03 12.00 2.80
N VAL A 124 14.75 11.81 3.11
CA VAL A 124 13.64 12.53 2.50
C VAL A 124 12.77 13.21 3.55
N LEU A 125 12.26 14.40 3.24
CA LEU A 125 11.28 15.08 4.07
C LEU A 125 9.88 14.59 3.70
N VAL A 126 9.17 14.01 4.66
CA VAL A 126 7.79 13.52 4.50
C VAL A 126 6.88 14.11 5.57
N VAL A 127 5.58 14.13 5.28
CA VAL A 127 4.54 14.32 6.30
C VAL A 127 4.12 12.93 6.75
N LEU A 128 4.26 12.63 8.04
CA LEU A 128 3.95 11.29 8.56
C LEU A 128 2.44 11.05 8.49
N PRO A 129 2.00 9.91 7.92
CA PRO A 129 0.59 9.61 7.72
C PRO A 129 -0.14 9.43 9.06
N HIS A 130 -1.47 9.49 9.00
CA HIS A 130 -2.32 9.36 10.19
C HIS A 130 -2.60 7.89 10.56
N THR A 131 -1.65 6.98 10.29
CA THR A 131 -1.77 5.57 10.69
C THR A 131 -1.80 5.43 12.21
N ASP A 132 -2.36 4.33 12.70
CA ASP A 132 -2.40 4.04 14.13
C ASP A 132 -1.02 3.98 14.78
N ALA A 133 0.01 3.53 14.05
CA ALA A 133 1.39 3.51 14.55
C ALA A 133 1.95 4.92 14.76
N CYS A 134 1.72 5.84 13.81
CA CYS A 134 2.14 7.23 13.94
C CYS A 134 1.34 7.97 15.02
N ARG A 135 0.03 7.71 15.13
CA ARG A 135 -0.83 8.33 16.14
C ARG A 135 -0.43 7.94 17.57
N ARG A 136 -0.20 6.65 17.82
CA ARG A 136 0.25 6.15 19.14
C ARG A 136 1.57 6.77 19.58
N GLN A 137 2.41 7.17 18.64
CA GLN A 137 3.71 7.79 18.90
C GLN A 137 3.66 9.32 18.85
N HIS A 138 2.47 9.92 18.70
CA HIS A 138 2.27 11.37 18.54
C HIS A 138 3.03 11.98 17.35
N LEU A 139 3.29 11.18 16.32
CA LEU A 139 4.03 11.57 15.11
C LEU A 139 3.12 11.92 13.93
N ALA A 140 1.85 11.50 13.96
CA ALA A 140 0.91 11.70 12.87
C ALA A 140 0.79 13.18 12.45
N GLY A 141 0.93 13.46 11.16
CA GLY A 141 0.88 14.80 10.58
C GLY A 141 2.16 15.62 10.72
N GLN A 142 3.18 15.14 11.44
CA GLN A 142 4.44 15.87 11.60
C GLN A 142 5.32 15.77 10.35
N ARG A 143 6.03 16.86 10.03
CA ARG A 143 7.07 16.86 9.01
C ARG A 143 8.35 16.28 9.61
N ALA A 144 8.89 15.23 8.99
CA ALA A 144 10.07 14.56 9.50
C ALA A 144 11.02 14.13 8.37
N HIS A 145 12.33 14.16 8.67
CA HIS A 145 13.34 13.58 7.79
C HIS A 145 13.43 12.08 8.06
N ILE A 146 13.15 11.30 7.03
CA ILE A 146 13.17 9.84 7.06
C ILE A 146 14.31 9.33 6.20
N LYS A 147 15.13 8.44 6.75
CA LYS A 147 16.10 7.67 6.00
C LYS A 147 15.41 6.43 5.42
N VAL A 148 15.35 6.34 4.10
CA VAL A 148 14.73 5.22 3.39
C VAL A 148 15.63 3.99 3.53
N GLY A 149 15.14 2.93 4.13
CA GLY A 149 15.77 1.61 4.16
C GLY A 149 15.25 0.70 3.05
N THR A 150 15.83 -0.49 2.93
CA THR A 150 15.42 -1.50 1.94
C THR A 150 14.05 -2.09 2.27
N SER A 151 13.76 -2.35 3.54
CA SER A 151 12.50 -2.91 4.04
C SER A 151 11.79 -2.02 5.05
N ASP A 152 12.48 -1.01 5.56
CA ASP A 152 12.00 -0.14 6.63
C ASP A 152 12.38 1.33 6.37
N ALA A 153 11.99 2.19 7.31
CA ALA A 153 12.28 3.60 7.28
C ALA A 153 12.79 4.05 8.65
N GLY A 154 13.94 4.71 8.66
CA GLY A 154 14.54 5.25 9.87
C GLY A 154 14.10 6.69 10.11
N LEU A 155 13.44 6.94 11.24
CA LEU A 155 13.17 8.27 11.77
C LEU A 155 14.14 8.56 12.91
N ARG A 156 14.76 9.73 12.92
CA ARG A 156 15.48 10.23 14.10
C ARG A 156 14.73 11.43 14.68
N PRO A 157 13.89 11.23 15.72
CA PRO A 157 13.20 12.32 16.38
C PRO A 157 14.19 13.33 16.98
N PRO A 158 13.85 14.63 17.03
CA PRO A 158 14.67 15.62 17.72
C PRO A 158 14.86 15.21 19.19
N GLY A 159 16.11 15.16 19.65
CA GLY A 159 16.44 14.79 21.04
C GLY A 159 16.48 13.29 21.34
N SER A 160 16.23 12.40 20.35
CA SER A 160 16.40 10.96 20.53
C SER A 160 17.79 10.49 20.09
N ALA A 161 18.48 9.73 20.95
CA ALA A 161 19.71 9.04 20.59
C ALA A 161 19.43 7.85 19.64
N ASN A 162 18.27 7.22 19.77
CA ASN A 162 17.92 6.01 19.04
C ASN A 162 17.01 6.30 17.83
N PRO A 163 17.36 5.82 16.63
CA PRO A 163 16.48 5.92 15.48
C PRO A 163 15.27 5.00 15.67
N LEU A 164 14.08 5.56 15.50
CA LEU A 164 12.84 4.81 15.41
C LEU A 164 12.76 4.15 14.03
N ARG A 165 12.37 2.87 14.00
CA ARG A 165 12.09 2.15 12.75
C ARG A 165 10.59 2.12 12.50
N LEU A 166 10.19 2.57 11.33
CA LEU A 166 8.82 2.56 10.83
C LEU A 166 8.75 1.64 9.61
N SER A 167 7.60 1.03 9.39
CA SER A 167 7.30 0.43 8.07
C SER A 167 7.32 1.53 7.01
N HIS A 168 7.49 1.18 5.73
CA HIS A 168 7.37 2.17 4.65
C HIS A 168 5.99 2.86 4.68
N ALA A 169 4.91 2.09 4.89
CA ALA A 169 3.55 2.62 4.99
C ALA A 169 3.42 3.66 6.13
N ASP A 170 3.95 3.36 7.32
CA ASP A 170 3.92 4.29 8.46
C ASP A 170 4.86 5.49 8.27
N ALA A 171 5.87 5.38 7.41
CA ALA A 171 6.74 6.49 7.06
C ALA A 171 6.21 7.34 5.90
N GLY A 172 5.02 7.04 5.35
CA GLY A 172 4.49 7.75 4.17
C GLY A 172 5.31 7.48 2.90
N ILE A 173 5.99 6.34 2.86
CA ILE A 173 6.71 5.82 1.70
C ILE A 173 5.86 4.71 1.09
N TYR A 174 5.55 4.86 -0.18
CA TYR A 174 4.68 3.95 -0.92
C TYR A 174 5.48 3.25 -2.01
N ARG A 175 4.97 2.11 -2.49
CA ARG A 175 5.59 1.36 -3.59
C ARG A 175 4.70 1.44 -4.83
N ASP A 176 5.29 1.87 -5.93
CA ASP A 176 4.59 1.93 -7.21
C ASP A 176 4.45 0.50 -7.76
N PRO A 177 3.24 -0.03 -7.93
CA PRO A 177 3.04 -1.39 -8.41
C PRO A 177 3.41 -1.57 -9.89
N THR A 178 3.64 -0.48 -10.62
CA THR A 178 3.97 -0.51 -12.05
C THR A 178 5.46 -0.38 -12.33
N GLU A 179 6.16 0.46 -11.55
CA GLU A 179 7.61 0.66 -11.70
C GLU A 179 8.43 -0.16 -10.71
N ASP A 180 7.79 -0.75 -9.70
CA ASP A 180 8.43 -1.46 -8.59
C ASP A 180 9.36 -0.58 -7.73
N ARG A 181 9.11 0.73 -7.72
CA ARG A 181 9.95 1.75 -7.07
C ARG A 181 9.26 2.37 -5.86
N LEU A 182 10.07 2.77 -4.88
CA LEU A 182 9.59 3.52 -3.73
C LEU A 182 9.34 4.98 -4.13
N TYR A 183 8.29 5.57 -3.58
CA TYR A 183 7.95 6.98 -3.78
C TYR A 183 7.36 7.60 -2.52
N ILE A 184 7.46 8.92 -2.43
CA ILE A 184 6.77 9.74 -1.45
C ILE A 184 5.78 10.66 -2.15
N LEU A 185 4.79 11.14 -1.40
CA LEU A 185 3.82 12.13 -1.88
C LEU A 185 4.29 13.54 -1.52
N GLN A 186 4.38 14.40 -2.53
CA GLN A 186 4.63 15.81 -2.35
C GLN A 186 3.40 16.62 -2.77
N ALA A 187 3.02 17.60 -1.97
CA ALA A 187 2.04 18.59 -2.40
C ALA A 187 2.64 19.42 -3.54
N THR A 188 1.87 19.69 -4.59
CA THR A 188 2.35 20.45 -5.76
C THR A 188 2.90 21.84 -5.42
N ALA A 189 2.45 22.47 -4.32
CA ALA A 189 3.01 23.74 -3.84
C ALA A 189 4.46 23.62 -3.35
N ASP A 190 4.85 22.47 -2.78
CA ASP A 190 6.21 22.24 -2.25
C ASP A 190 7.21 21.88 -3.37
N ALA A 191 6.73 21.39 -4.52
CA ALA A 191 7.57 21.05 -5.67
C ALA A 191 8.18 22.30 -6.34
N ALA A 192 7.47 23.44 -6.33
CA ALA A 192 7.97 24.70 -6.89
C ALA A 192 9.16 25.28 -6.11
N THR A 193 9.28 24.96 -4.82
CA THR A 193 10.39 25.39 -3.95
C THR A 193 11.61 24.47 -3.98
N ALA A 194 11.47 23.22 -4.43
CA ALA A 194 12.58 22.27 -4.52
C ALA A 194 13.37 22.35 -5.85
N GLY A 195 12.87 23.12 -6.82
CA GLY A 195 13.48 23.34 -8.14
C GLY A 195 14.23 24.66 -8.30
N ARG A 196 14.56 25.36 -7.21
CA ARG A 196 15.39 26.57 -7.21
C ARG A 196 16.66 26.39 -6.40
#